data_AF-A0A1C4XLQ1-F1
#
_entry.id   AF-A0A1C4XLQ1-F1
#
_cell.length_a   1.000
_cell.length_b   1.000
_cell.length_c   1.000
_cell.angle_alpha   90.00
_cell.angle_beta   90.00
_cell.angle_gamma   90.00
#
_symmetry.space_group_name_H-M   'P 1'
#
loop_
_entity.id
_entity.type
_entity.pdbx_description
1 polymer ?
#
loop_
_entity_poly.entity_id
_entity_poly.type
_entity_poly.pdbx_seq_one_letter_code
_entity_poly.pdbx_strand_id
1 'polypeptide(L)'
;MAVSPPGTSGRATGQGPGRLLIAVYLLFAIAATSRAGLQIVTRFDEAPLAYLLSALAAVIYIVATVGLARGGRSGRRIALVCCTIELVGVLGVGALSLVDPALFPDDTVWSGFGSGYGYVPLVLPVLGLVWLYRSRHERA
;
A
#
# COMPACT_ATOMS: atom_id res chain seq x y z
N MET A 1 11.80 -49.84 27.76
CA MET A 1 11.47 -49.32 26.41
C MET A 1 10.60 -48.08 26.61
N ALA A 2 11.21 -46.89 26.72
CA ALA A 2 10.49 -45.66 27.04
C ALA A 2 10.04 -44.97 25.74
N VAL A 3 8.73 -44.74 25.63
CA VAL A 3 8.10 -43.92 24.58
C VAL A 3 8.60 -42.49 24.70
N SER A 4 9.16 -41.94 23.63
CA SER A 4 9.45 -40.51 23.52
C SER A 4 8.17 -39.76 23.14
N PRO A 5 7.82 -38.64 23.80
CA PRO A 5 6.69 -37.83 23.37
C PRO A 5 7.02 -37.09 22.06
N PRO A 6 6.04 -36.84 21.17
CA PRO A 6 6.24 -35.95 20.04
C PRO A 6 6.46 -34.54 20.57
N GLY A 7 7.66 -33.99 20.36
CA GLY A 7 7.93 -32.59 20.57
C GLY A 7 7.03 -31.77 19.66
N THR A 8 5.99 -31.15 20.22
CA THR A 8 5.22 -30.09 19.57
C THR A 8 6.15 -28.90 19.37
N SER A 9 6.87 -28.92 18.25
CA SER A 9 7.57 -27.75 17.72
C SER A 9 6.54 -26.76 17.17
N GLY A 10 5.72 -26.22 18.07
CA GLY A 10 4.97 -25.01 17.83
C GLY A 10 5.95 -23.85 17.76
N ARG A 11 6.68 -23.73 16.64
CA ARG A 11 7.35 -22.48 16.27
C ARG A 11 6.27 -21.44 15.97
N ALA A 12 5.76 -20.82 17.02
CA ALA A 12 5.03 -19.57 16.91
C ALA A 12 6.02 -18.47 16.52
N THR A 13 6.31 -18.33 15.23
CA THR A 13 6.99 -17.14 14.65
C THR A 13 6.85 -17.11 13.12
N GLY A 14 5.61 -17.11 12.63
CA GLY A 14 5.27 -16.95 11.21
C GLY A 14 5.26 -15.49 10.72
N GLN A 15 6.07 -14.60 11.31
CA GLN A 15 6.05 -13.15 11.03
C GLN A 15 7.27 -12.73 10.19
N GLY A 16 7.20 -12.98 8.89
CA GLY A 16 8.12 -12.33 7.95
C GLY A 16 7.69 -10.88 7.69
N PRO A 17 8.62 -9.91 7.53
CA PRO A 17 8.29 -8.51 7.22
C PRO A 17 7.43 -8.35 5.96
N GLY A 18 7.52 -9.29 5.01
CA GLY A 18 6.64 -9.31 3.82
C GLY A 18 5.16 -9.54 4.12
N ARG A 19 4.80 -10.33 5.16
CA ARG A 19 3.38 -10.53 5.54
C ARG A 19 2.79 -9.28 6.18
N LEU A 20 3.58 -8.54 6.97
CA LEU A 20 3.15 -7.26 7.53
C LEU A 20 2.88 -6.25 6.40
N LEU A 21 3.79 -6.13 5.43
CA LEU A 21 3.58 -5.27 4.25
C LEU A 21 2.28 -5.62 3.51
N ILE A 22 2.03 -6.91 3.25
CA ILE A 22 0.78 -7.35 2.60
C ILE A 22 -0.44 -6.96 3.43
N ALA A 23 -0.42 -7.17 4.75
CA ALA A 23 -1.55 -6.85 5.63
C ALA A 23 -1.84 -5.34 5.65
N VAL A 24 -0.81 -4.51 5.70
CA VAL A 24 -0.98 -3.05 5.68
C VAL A 24 -1.48 -2.58 4.32
N TYR A 25 -0.93 -3.09 3.22
CA TYR A 25 -1.42 -2.78 1.87
C TYR A 25 -2.89 -3.19 1.69
N LEU A 26 -3.28 -4.36 2.21
CA LEU A 26 -4.66 -4.83 2.17
C LEU A 26 -5.60 -3.92 2.99
N LEU A 27 -5.20 -3.53 4.20
CA LEU A 27 -5.97 -2.61 5.02
C LEU A 27 -6.19 -1.28 4.29
N PHE A 28 -5.13 -0.76 3.70
CA PHE A 28 -5.19 0.51 2.96
C PHE A 28 -6.02 0.41 1.69
N ALA A 29 -5.95 -0.73 0.98
CA ALA A 29 -6.82 -1.02 -0.15
C ALA A 29 -8.29 -0.96 0.23
N ILE A 30 -8.68 -1.61 1.34
CA ILE A 30 -10.07 -1.58 1.82
C ILE A 30 -10.46 -0.16 2.22
N ALA A 31 -9.65 0.51 3.05
CA ALA A 31 -9.95 1.86 3.52
C ALA A 31 -10.10 2.87 2.38
N ALA A 32 -9.16 2.87 1.41
CA ALA A 32 -9.20 3.75 0.25
C ALA A 32 -10.38 3.43 -0.67
N THR A 33 -10.68 2.13 -0.90
CA THR A 33 -11.82 1.71 -1.72
C THR A 33 -13.15 2.16 -1.11
N SER A 34 -13.34 1.92 0.20
CA SER A 34 -14.57 2.32 0.89
C SER A 34 -14.75 3.84 0.88
N ARG A 35 -13.69 4.60 1.21
CA ARG A 35 -13.75 6.07 1.23
C ARG A 35 -14.04 6.62 -0.17
N ALA A 36 -13.24 6.25 -1.17
CA ALA A 36 -13.39 6.75 -2.52
C ALA A 36 -14.73 6.33 -3.13
N GLY A 37 -15.17 5.08 -2.92
CA GLY A 37 -16.46 4.59 -3.40
C GLY A 37 -17.63 5.40 -2.86
N LEU A 38 -17.66 5.67 -1.55
CA LEU A 38 -18.70 6.52 -0.95
C LEU A 38 -18.66 7.95 -1.50
N GLN A 39 -17.48 8.54 -1.61
CA GLN A 39 -17.31 9.90 -2.13
C GLN A 39 -17.75 10.02 -3.59
N ILE A 40 -17.37 9.08 -4.45
CA ILE A 40 -17.80 9.05 -5.86
C ILE A 40 -19.31 8.87 -5.97
N VAL A 41 -19.92 7.99 -5.17
CA VAL A 41 -21.37 7.75 -5.27
C VAL A 41 -22.19 8.92 -4.75
N THR A 42 -21.72 9.60 -3.70
CA THR A 42 -22.53 10.61 -2.98
C THR A 42 -22.23 12.04 -3.38
N ARG A 43 -21.01 12.32 -3.82
CA ARG A 43 -20.48 13.69 -3.86
C ARG A 43 -19.55 13.96 -5.05
N PHE A 44 -19.60 13.15 -6.11
CA PHE A 44 -18.63 13.20 -7.21
C PHE A 44 -18.30 14.61 -7.72
N ASP A 45 -19.31 15.46 -7.85
CA ASP A 45 -19.19 16.82 -8.39
C ASP A 45 -18.47 17.81 -7.44
N GLU A 46 -18.30 17.48 -6.16
CA GLU A 46 -17.62 18.34 -5.18
C GLU A 46 -16.10 18.39 -5.41
N ALA A 47 -15.48 17.23 -5.68
CA ALA A 47 -14.04 17.13 -5.90
C ALA A 47 -13.69 15.91 -6.77
N PRO A 48 -14.08 15.90 -8.06
CA PRO A 48 -13.97 14.73 -8.91
C PRO A 48 -12.53 14.24 -9.05
N LEU A 49 -11.58 15.17 -9.21
CA LEU A 49 -10.15 14.83 -9.29
C LEU A 49 -9.65 14.15 -8.02
N ALA A 50 -10.02 14.67 -6.85
CA ALA A 50 -9.58 14.14 -5.56
C ALA A 50 -10.09 12.71 -5.34
N TYR A 51 -11.34 12.46 -5.71
CA TYR A 51 -11.98 11.16 -5.53
C TYR A 51 -11.46 10.14 -6.53
N LEU A 52 -11.21 10.54 -7.78
CA LEU A 52 -10.58 9.68 -8.79
C LEU A 52 -9.15 9.30 -8.41
N LEU A 53 -8.35 10.24 -7.87
CA LEU A 53 -7.00 9.93 -7.38
C LEU A 53 -7.04 8.95 -6.20
N SER A 54 -8.02 9.09 -5.31
CA SER A 54 -8.22 8.15 -4.21
C SER A 54 -8.66 6.77 -4.69
N ALA A 55 -9.51 6.69 -5.72
CA ALA A 55 -9.88 5.44 -6.37
C ALA A 55 -8.68 4.79 -7.09
N LEU A 56 -7.85 5.59 -7.77
CA LEU A 56 -6.60 5.12 -8.37
C LEU A 56 -5.65 4.56 -7.30
N ALA A 57 -5.48 5.26 -6.18
CA ALA A 57 -4.69 4.77 -5.05
C ALA A 57 -5.22 3.41 -4.54
N ALA A 58 -6.54 3.28 -4.38
CA ALA A 58 -7.16 2.01 -3.98
C ALA A 58 -6.81 0.87 -4.94
N VAL A 59 -6.90 1.09 -6.26
CA VAL A 59 -6.51 0.11 -7.27
C VAL A 59 -5.03 -0.26 -7.14
N ILE A 60 -4.14 0.72 -6.96
CA ILE A 60 -2.70 0.48 -6.78
C ILE A 60 -2.46 -0.38 -5.54
N TYR A 61 -3.14 -0.13 -4.42
CA TYR A 61 -3.00 -0.91 -3.19
C TYR A 61 -3.48 -2.35 -3.34
N ILE A 62 -4.59 -2.57 -4.06
CA ILE A 62 -5.07 -3.92 -4.38
C ILE A 62 -4.02 -4.67 -5.21
N VAL A 63 -3.51 -4.04 -6.28
CA VAL A 63 -2.53 -4.67 -7.17
C VAL A 63 -1.20 -4.92 -6.44
N ALA A 64 -0.75 -3.99 -5.59
CA ALA A 64 0.43 -4.16 -4.74
C ALA A 64 0.25 -5.36 -3.80
N THR A 65 -0.91 -5.46 -3.14
CA THR A 65 -1.26 -6.58 -2.24
C THR A 65 -1.16 -7.92 -2.99
N VAL A 66 -1.79 -8.01 -4.16
CA VAL A 66 -1.78 -9.23 -4.99
C VAL A 66 -0.37 -9.56 -5.48
N GLY A 67 0.40 -8.55 -5.90
CA GLY A 67 1.78 -8.71 -6.35
C GLY A 67 2.70 -9.25 -5.24
N LEU A 68 2.59 -8.68 -4.04
CA LEU A 68 3.34 -9.11 -2.87
C LEU A 68 2.91 -10.51 -2.41
N ALA A 69 1.60 -10.80 -2.38
CA ALA A 69 1.06 -12.09 -1.96
C ALA A 69 1.42 -13.24 -2.91
N ARG A 70 1.43 -13.00 -4.23
CA ARG A 70 1.86 -14.00 -5.22
C ARG A 70 3.34 -14.36 -5.10
N GLY A 71 4.18 -13.41 -4.71
CA GLY A 71 5.62 -13.60 -4.68
C GLY A 71 6.22 -13.95 -6.06
N GLY A 72 7.39 -14.59 -6.07
CA GLY A 72 8.09 -14.96 -7.30
C GLY A 72 8.60 -13.76 -8.13
N ARG A 73 9.04 -14.03 -9.37
CA ARG A 73 9.65 -13.00 -10.23
C ARG A 73 8.63 -12.01 -10.79
N SER A 74 7.45 -12.51 -11.21
CA SER A 74 6.36 -11.68 -11.72
C SER A 74 5.69 -10.85 -10.62
N GLY A 75 5.37 -11.45 -9.47
CA GLY A 75 4.77 -10.72 -8.33
C GLY A 75 5.69 -9.62 -7.81
N ARG A 76 7.01 -9.86 -7.74
CA ARG A 76 7.99 -8.81 -7.38
C ARG A 76 8.07 -7.68 -8.38
N ARG A 77 7.92 -7.94 -9.69
CA ARG A 77 7.87 -6.87 -10.70
C ARG A 77 6.61 -6.02 -10.52
N ILE A 78 5.46 -6.66 -10.34
CA ILE A 78 4.19 -5.97 -10.07
C ILE A 78 4.31 -5.10 -8.82
N ALA A 79 4.76 -5.68 -7.71
CA ALA A 79 4.92 -4.94 -6.45
C ALA A 79 5.89 -3.76 -6.60
N LEU A 80 7.00 -3.93 -7.33
CA LEU A 80 7.95 -2.84 -7.58
C LEU A 80 7.32 -1.70 -8.38
N VAL A 81 6.59 -2.02 -9.44
CA VAL A 81 5.89 -1.02 -10.26
C VAL A 81 4.85 -0.29 -9.40
N CYS A 82 4.02 -1.01 -8.65
CA CYS A 82 3.02 -0.40 -7.78
C CYS A 82 3.64 0.51 -6.71
N CYS A 83 4.67 0.05 -5.99
CA CYS A 83 5.35 0.88 -4.97
C CYS A 83 5.98 2.13 -5.61
N THR A 84 6.50 2.03 -6.83
CA THR A 84 7.08 3.19 -7.54
C THR A 84 6.00 4.18 -7.93
N ILE A 85 4.88 3.71 -8.51
CA ILE A 85 3.76 4.56 -8.89
C ILE A 85 3.15 5.22 -7.65
N GLU A 86 2.96 4.47 -6.57
CA GLU A 86 2.48 4.99 -5.29
C GLU A 86 3.40 6.09 -4.75
N LEU A 87 4.72 5.86 -4.76
CA LEU A 87 5.69 6.85 -4.30
C LEU A 87 5.66 8.13 -5.15
N VAL A 88 5.57 7.99 -6.47
CA VAL A 88 5.43 9.15 -7.38
C VAL A 88 4.11 9.86 -7.15
N GLY A 89 3.03 9.10 -6.96
CA GLY A 89 1.69 9.63 -6.69
C GLY A 89 1.63 10.42 -5.40
N VAL A 90 2.14 9.87 -4.29
CA VAL A 90 2.12 10.53 -2.98
C VAL A 90 3.01 11.77 -2.95
N LEU A 91 4.16 11.75 -3.62
CA LEU A 91 5.02 12.93 -3.72
C LEU A 91 4.42 14.01 -4.63
N GLY A 92 3.91 13.61 -5.80
CA GLY A 92 3.33 14.53 -6.77
C GLY A 92 2.04 15.18 -6.26
N VAL A 93 1.06 14.37 -5.85
CA VAL A 93 -0.22 14.86 -5.32
C VAL A 93 -0.03 15.55 -3.97
N GLY A 94 0.86 15.02 -3.11
CA GLY A 94 1.22 15.68 -1.86
C GLY A 94 1.78 17.08 -2.08
N ALA A 95 2.75 17.24 -2.99
CA ALA A 95 3.31 18.54 -3.31
C ALA A 95 2.27 19.48 -3.95
N LEU A 96 1.50 18.98 -4.94
CA LEU A 96 0.47 19.79 -5.60
C LEU A 96 -0.60 20.25 -4.61
N SER A 97 -1.02 19.40 -3.67
CA SER A 97 -2.00 19.77 -2.63
C SER A 97 -1.54 20.89 -1.70
N LEU A 98 -0.22 21.10 -1.57
CA LEU A 98 0.35 22.19 -0.79
C LEU A 98 0.59 23.46 -1.61
N VAL A 99 0.95 23.31 -2.89
CA VAL A 99 1.25 24.44 -3.79
C VAL A 99 -0.03 25.09 -4.31
N ASP A 100 -1.03 24.30 -4.68
CA ASP A 100 -2.31 24.78 -5.18
C ASP A 100 -3.48 24.00 -4.53
N PRO A 101 -3.88 24.41 -3.31
CA PRO A 101 -4.99 23.78 -2.60
C PRO A 101 -6.32 23.86 -3.34
N ALA A 102 -6.50 24.82 -4.26
CA ALA A 102 -7.75 24.99 -4.99
C ALA A 102 -8.01 23.83 -5.99
N LEU A 103 -6.96 23.12 -6.41
CA LEU A 103 -7.09 21.90 -7.23
C LEU A 103 -7.69 20.72 -6.45
N PHE A 104 -7.66 20.78 -5.12
CA PHE A 104 -8.15 19.72 -4.24
C PHE A 104 -9.12 20.32 -3.20
N PRO A 105 -10.37 20.61 -3.60
CA PRO A 105 -11.40 21.06 -2.66
C PRO A 105 -11.61 20.08 -1.50
N ASP A 106 -11.26 18.80 -1.73
CA ASP A 106 -11.33 17.73 -0.76
C ASP A 106 -10.02 16.91 -0.77
N ASP A 107 -9.67 16.34 0.37
CA ASP A 107 -8.43 15.58 0.51
C ASP A 107 -8.46 14.24 -0.23
N THR A 108 -7.36 13.92 -0.90
CA THR A 108 -7.07 12.59 -1.44
C THR A 108 -6.38 11.71 -0.40
N VAL A 109 -6.19 10.43 -0.74
CA VAL A 109 -5.29 9.55 0.03
C VAL A 109 -3.85 10.07 0.10
N TRP A 110 -3.43 10.85 -0.90
CA TRP A 110 -2.06 11.33 -1.06
C TRP A 110 -1.86 12.80 -0.66
N SER A 111 -2.93 13.54 -0.35
CA SER A 111 -2.86 14.94 0.06
C SER A 111 -1.96 15.11 1.28
N GLY A 112 -1.14 16.16 1.28
CA GLY A 112 -0.16 16.41 2.34
C GLY A 112 0.82 15.25 2.55
N PHE A 113 1.14 14.50 1.48
CA PHE A 113 1.95 13.28 1.52
C PHE A 113 1.31 12.14 2.33
N GLY A 114 -0.02 12.11 2.41
CA GLY A 114 -0.77 11.13 3.20
C GLY A 114 -0.84 11.46 4.69
N SER A 115 -0.73 12.74 5.07
CA SER A 115 -0.78 13.22 6.46
C SER A 115 -2.08 12.82 7.17
N GLY A 116 -3.21 12.82 6.45
CA GLY A 116 -4.52 12.34 6.97
C GLY A 116 -4.53 10.87 7.39
N TYR A 117 -3.49 10.11 7.04
CA TYR A 117 -3.29 8.71 7.41
C TYR A 117 -1.99 8.49 8.19
N GLY A 118 -1.41 9.54 8.77
CA GLY A 118 -0.15 9.46 9.52
C GLY A 118 1.07 9.14 8.65
N TYR A 119 1.09 9.63 7.40
CA TYR A 119 2.17 9.41 6.40
C TYR A 119 2.39 7.95 5.98
N VAL A 120 1.44 7.07 6.32
CA VAL A 120 1.49 5.67 5.89
C VAL A 120 1.63 5.52 4.36
N PRO A 121 0.89 6.27 3.51
CA PRO A 121 1.06 6.24 2.05
C PRO A 121 2.45 6.63 1.54
N LEU A 122 3.22 7.38 2.33
CA LEU A 122 4.59 7.77 1.99
C LEU A 122 5.60 6.69 2.42
N VAL A 123 5.40 6.13 3.62
CA VAL A 123 6.34 5.17 4.21
C VAL A 123 6.20 3.77 3.60
N LEU A 124 4.97 3.31 3.35
CA LEU A 124 4.68 1.99 2.75
C LEU A 124 5.46 1.69 1.47
N PRO A 125 5.43 2.54 0.43
CA PRO A 125 6.10 2.23 -0.83
C PRO A 125 7.62 2.21 -0.65
N VAL A 126 8.17 3.04 0.22
CA VAL A 126 9.60 3.03 0.55
C VAL A 126 9.98 1.70 1.21
N LEU A 127 9.21 1.25 2.21
CA LEU A 127 9.43 -0.05 2.85
C LEU A 127 9.27 -1.21 1.86
N GLY A 128 8.27 -1.14 0.98
CA GLY A 128 8.05 -2.10 -0.10
C GLY A 128 9.25 -2.20 -1.04
N LEU A 129 9.78 -1.06 -1.51
CA LEU A 129 10.96 -1.01 -2.37
C LEU A 129 12.22 -1.51 -1.66
N VAL A 130 12.46 -1.12 -0.40
CA VAL A 130 13.61 -1.60 0.39
C VAL A 130 13.54 -3.10 0.61
N TRP A 131 12.36 -3.62 0.97
CA TRP A 131 12.15 -5.06 1.12
C TRP A 131 12.38 -5.80 -0.20
N LEU A 132 11.80 -5.29 -1.30
CA LEU A 132 12.00 -5.85 -2.63
C LEU A 132 13.46 -5.78 -3.08
N TYR A 133 14.24 -4.80 -2.67
CA TYR A 133 15.67 -4.70 -2.97
C TYR A 133 16.48 -5.74 -2.17
N ARG A 134 16.28 -5.80 -0.84
CA ARG A 134 17.01 -6.71 0.04
C ARG A 134 16.79 -8.19 -0.29
N SER A 135 15.54 -8.59 -0.56
CA SER A 135 15.27 -9.99 -0.91
C SER A 135 15.82 -10.40 -2.29
N ARG A 136 16.42 -9.48 -3.08
CA ARG A 136 17.12 -9.83 -4.35
C ARG A 136 18.53 -10.27 -4.04
N HIS A 137 19.21 -9.52 -3.16
CA HIS A 137 20.57 -9.80 -2.73
C HIS A 137 20.69 -11.09 -1.94
N GLU A 138 19.71 -11.44 -1.11
CA GLU A 138 19.72 -12.73 -0.38
C GLU A 138 19.57 -13.98 -1.28
N ARG A 139 19.21 -13.81 -2.56
CA ARG A 139 19.02 -14.92 -3.51
C ARG A 139 20.05 -14.93 -4.64
N ALA A 140 20.98 -13.99 -4.65
CA ALA A 140 22.08 -13.88 -5.62
C ALA A 140 23.35 -14.43 -4.98
#